data_AF-A0A151S7M8-F1
#
_entry.id   AF-A0A151S7M8-F1
#
_cell.length_a   1.000
_cell.length_b   1.000
_cell.length_c   1.000
_cell.angle_alpha   90.00
_cell.angle_beta   90.00
_cell.angle_gamma   90.00
#
_symmetry.space_group_name_H-M   'P 1'
#
loop_
_entity.id
_entity.type
_entity.pdbx_description
1 polymer ?
#
loop_
_entity_poly.entity_id
_entity_poly.type
_entity_poly.pdbx_seq_one_letter_code
_entity_poly.pdbx_strand_id
1 'polypeptide(L)'
;MGGIQSVFRSFLEVNAIQRTHRICDPSISHMIRLEPCWADEGVYMGRSIDPPHFYLYQCLFRDLGVCLPFTQFECDFLNYINAAPCQLYPNNWGFLRAFQVLCTVLGIEVSLRVFLHSYQLKIGVPPYGYCR
;
A
#
# COMPACT_ATOMS: atom_id res chain seq x y z
N MET A 1 19.15 3.61 -17.20
CA MET A 1 18.40 3.37 -15.95
C MET A 1 16.94 3.65 -16.25
N GLY A 2 16.10 2.63 -16.35
CA GLY A 2 14.66 2.80 -16.61
C GLY A 2 13.96 3.18 -15.31
N GLY A 3 13.42 4.38 -15.23
CA GLY A 3 12.58 4.79 -14.10
C GLY A 3 11.32 3.91 -14.04
N ILE A 4 10.83 3.63 -12.84
CA ILE A 4 9.52 3.01 -12.65
C ILE A 4 8.49 4.04 -13.12
N GLN A 5 7.85 3.78 -14.25
CA GLN A 5 6.80 4.64 -14.79
C GLN A 5 5.44 4.20 -14.27
N SER A 6 4.57 5.17 -14.00
CA SER A 6 3.16 4.91 -13.74
C SER A 6 2.52 4.18 -14.91
N VAL A 7 1.71 3.16 -14.59
CA VAL A 7 0.87 2.47 -15.58
C VAL A 7 -0.26 3.40 -16.05
N PHE A 8 -0.65 4.38 -15.22
CA PHE A 8 -1.68 5.36 -15.56
C PHE A 8 -1.09 6.55 -16.27
N ARG A 9 -1.64 6.82 -17.45
CA ARG A 9 -1.30 7.97 -18.28
C ARG A 9 -2.38 9.04 -18.26
N SER A 10 -3.54 8.75 -17.64
CA SER A 10 -4.65 9.70 -17.57
C SER A 10 -5.55 9.52 -16.35
N PHE A 11 -6.26 10.61 -16.01
CA PHE A 11 -7.32 10.63 -14.99
C PHE A 11 -8.49 9.67 -15.31
N LEU A 12 -8.73 9.39 -16.59
CA LEU A 12 -9.77 8.46 -17.02
C LEU A 12 -9.48 7.01 -16.60
N GLU A 13 -8.22 6.59 -16.66
CA GLU A 13 -7.81 5.24 -16.25
C GLU A 13 -7.88 5.05 -14.73
N VAL A 14 -7.53 6.09 -13.98
CA VAL A 14 -7.65 6.09 -12.50
C VAL A 14 -9.11 6.02 -12.08
N ASN A 15 -9.99 6.81 -12.70
CA ASN A 15 -11.43 6.75 -12.47
C ASN A 15 -12.04 5.40 -12.87
N ALA A 16 -11.57 4.80 -13.97
CA ALA A 16 -12.02 3.47 -14.38
C ALA A 16 -11.70 2.44 -13.30
N ILE A 17 -10.56 2.54 -12.64
CA ILE A 17 -10.18 1.63 -11.56
C ILE A 17 -10.95 1.90 -10.28
N GLN A 18 -11.19 3.17 -9.95
CA GLN A 18 -12.05 3.53 -8.82
C GLN A 18 -13.47 2.99 -8.98
N ARG A 19 -13.97 2.89 -10.22
CA ARG A 19 -15.29 2.33 -10.51
C ARG A 19 -15.31 0.79 -10.58
N THR A 20 -14.20 0.17 -10.95
CA THR A 20 -14.14 -1.29 -11.17
C THR A 20 -13.61 -2.06 -9.97
N HIS A 21 -12.90 -1.41 -9.06
CA HIS A 21 -12.27 -2.02 -7.90
C HIS A 21 -12.69 -1.31 -6.62
N ARG A 22 -12.85 -2.08 -5.53
CA ARG A 22 -13.21 -1.53 -4.22
C ARG A 22 -11.98 -0.94 -3.54
N ILE A 23 -11.61 0.27 -3.95
CA ILE A 23 -10.43 0.97 -3.44
C ILE A 23 -10.60 1.42 -2.00
N CYS A 24 -11.81 1.87 -1.65
CA CYS A 24 -12.15 2.33 -0.31
C CYS A 24 -13.61 2.02 0.01
N ASP A 25 -13.96 2.12 1.30
CA ASP A 25 -15.36 2.09 1.70
C ASP A 25 -16.11 3.31 1.12
N PRO A 26 -17.33 3.14 0.56
CA PRO A 26 -18.10 4.25 0.00
C PRO A 26 -18.34 5.40 0.99
N SER A 27 -18.41 5.11 2.29
CA SER A 27 -18.60 6.14 3.32
C SER A 27 -17.45 7.16 3.37
N ILE A 28 -16.23 6.75 3.01
CA ILE A 28 -15.04 7.61 3.05
C ILE A 28 -14.53 8.01 1.65
N SER A 29 -15.22 7.60 0.57
CA SER A 29 -14.74 7.84 -0.79
C SER A 29 -14.59 9.32 -1.13
N HIS A 30 -15.34 10.19 -0.46
CA HIS A 30 -15.27 11.64 -0.62
C HIS A 30 -14.03 12.27 0.05
N MET A 31 -13.38 11.54 0.96
CA MET A 31 -12.16 11.99 1.66
C MET A 31 -10.88 11.58 0.93
N ILE A 32 -10.98 10.67 -0.06
CA ILE A 32 -9.84 10.11 -0.78
C ILE A 32 -9.88 10.57 -2.24
N ARG A 33 -8.80 11.20 -2.68
CA ARG A 33 -8.58 11.55 -4.09
C ARG A 33 -7.47 10.66 -4.65
N LEU A 34 -7.77 10.00 -5.77
CA LEU A 34 -6.80 9.18 -6.49
C LEU A 34 -6.32 9.94 -7.72
N GLU A 35 -5.00 9.98 -7.91
CA GLU A 35 -4.38 10.66 -9.05
C GLU A 35 -3.37 9.74 -9.74
N PRO A 36 -3.22 9.86 -11.07
CA PRO A 36 -2.14 9.17 -11.76
C PRO A 36 -0.80 9.77 -11.34
N CYS A 37 0.19 8.92 -11.08
CA CYS A 37 1.57 9.37 -10.90
C CYS A 37 2.14 9.79 -12.26
N TRP A 38 2.79 10.95 -12.33
CA TRP A 38 3.33 11.47 -13.59
C TRP A 38 4.68 10.81 -13.92
N ALA A 39 5.03 10.71 -15.20
CA ALA A 39 6.23 9.99 -15.62
C ALA A 39 7.55 10.65 -15.16
N ASP A 40 7.50 11.93 -14.81
CA ASP A 40 8.58 12.76 -14.26
C ASP A 40 8.50 12.93 -12.74
N GLU A 41 7.45 12.41 -12.11
CA GLU A 41 7.27 12.47 -10.66
C GLU A 41 8.10 11.38 -9.98
N GLY A 42 9.10 11.81 -9.20
CA GLY A 42 9.85 10.89 -8.35
C GLY A 42 8.96 10.37 -7.23
N VAL A 43 8.82 9.04 -7.12
CA VAL A 43 8.16 8.38 -5.99
C VAL A 43 9.03 8.54 -4.74
N TYR A 44 9.04 9.75 -4.15
CA TYR A 44 9.82 10.09 -2.96
C TYR A 44 8.91 10.76 -1.93
N MET A 45 8.67 10.05 -0.84
CA MET A 45 7.91 10.54 0.31
C MET A 45 8.86 11.25 1.27
N GLY A 46 9.31 12.45 0.92
CA GLY A 46 10.22 13.23 1.78
C GLY A 46 9.87 14.70 1.96
N ARG A 47 8.69 15.14 1.50
CA ARG A 47 8.19 16.49 1.78
C ARG A 47 6.79 16.40 2.36
N SER A 48 6.55 17.20 3.40
CA SER A 48 5.20 17.57 3.82
C SER A 48 4.57 18.36 2.68
N ILE A 49 3.71 17.70 1.91
CA ILE A 49 2.95 18.29 0.82
C ILE A 49 1.51 18.40 1.32
N ASP A 50 0.93 19.58 1.17
CA ASP A 50 -0.48 19.84 1.44
C ASP A 50 -1.26 19.83 0.12
N PRO A 51 -2.25 18.95 -0.07
CA PRO A 51 -2.76 17.95 0.87
C PRO A 51 -1.82 16.73 1.02
N PRO A 52 -1.86 16.05 2.19
CA PRO A 52 -1.06 14.86 2.43
C PRO A 52 -1.45 13.76 1.45
N HIS A 53 -0.47 13.24 0.73
CA HIS A 53 -0.66 12.15 -0.22
C HIS A 53 0.43 11.10 -0.04
N PHE A 54 0.17 9.91 -0.55
CA PHE A 54 1.13 8.82 -0.59
C PHE A 54 0.91 7.99 -1.85
N TYR A 55 1.97 7.32 -2.29
CA TYR A 55 1.92 6.48 -3.48
C TYR A 55 1.52 5.06 -3.11
N LEU A 56 0.87 4.36 -4.05
CA LEU A 56 0.53 2.94 -3.95
C LEU A 56 0.66 2.26 -5.31
N TYR A 57 0.99 0.97 -5.30
CA TYR A 57 0.91 0.19 -6.53
C TYR A 57 -0.53 -0.19 -6.83
N GLN A 58 -0.92 -0.09 -8.10
CA GLN A 58 -2.25 -0.50 -8.58
C GLN A 58 -2.61 -1.94 -8.20
N CYS A 59 -1.62 -2.85 -8.21
CA CYS A 59 -1.83 -4.27 -7.92
C CYS A 59 -2.34 -4.52 -6.49
N LEU A 60 -2.12 -3.60 -5.55
CA LEU A 60 -2.66 -3.74 -4.19
C LEU A 60 -4.20 -3.75 -4.22
N PHE A 61 -4.81 -2.87 -5.02
CA PHE A 61 -6.26 -2.80 -5.14
C PHE A 61 -6.80 -3.88 -6.07
N ARG A 62 -6.15 -4.06 -7.23
CA ARG A 62 -6.63 -4.96 -8.28
C ARG A 62 -6.46 -6.43 -7.92
N ASP A 63 -5.27 -6.80 -7.47
CA ASP A 63 -4.89 -8.22 -7.34
C ASP A 63 -4.95 -8.68 -5.88
N LEU A 64 -4.62 -7.80 -4.93
CA LEU A 64 -4.55 -8.13 -3.50
C LEU A 64 -5.83 -7.77 -2.72
N GLY A 65 -6.72 -6.97 -3.31
CA GLY A 65 -7.97 -6.54 -2.66
C GLY A 65 -7.76 -5.72 -1.40
N VAL A 66 -6.62 -5.00 -1.30
CA VAL A 66 -6.39 -4.01 -0.25
C VAL A 66 -7.44 -2.90 -0.40
N CYS A 67 -7.96 -2.40 0.71
CA CYS A 67 -9.01 -1.39 0.73
C CYS A 67 -8.63 -0.31 1.76
N LEU A 68 -8.91 0.96 1.44
CA LEU A 68 -8.75 2.08 2.36
C LEU A 68 -10.01 2.29 3.22
N PRO A 69 -9.88 2.74 4.48
CA PRO A 69 -8.61 2.97 5.16
C PRO A 69 -7.93 1.63 5.48
N PHE A 70 -6.60 1.63 5.61
CA PHE A 70 -5.88 0.41 5.98
C PHE A 70 -6.43 -0.17 7.28
N THR A 71 -6.40 -1.49 7.39
CA THR A 71 -6.76 -2.17 8.63
C THR A 71 -5.76 -1.83 9.74
N GLN A 72 -6.17 -1.95 11.01
CA GLN A 72 -5.27 -1.69 12.14
C GLN A 72 -3.99 -2.53 12.05
N PHE A 73 -4.11 -3.80 11.63
CA PHE A 73 -2.96 -4.68 11.41
C PHE A 73 -1.98 -4.15 10.36
N GLU A 74 -2.48 -3.67 9.22
CA GLU A 74 -1.63 -3.11 8.15
C GLU A 74 -0.92 -1.84 8.62
N CYS A 75 -1.64 -0.97 9.36
CA CYS A 75 -1.05 0.21 10.00
C CYS A 75 0.04 -0.18 11.01
N ASP A 76 -0.23 -1.12 11.91
CA ASP A 76 0.72 -1.61 12.91
C ASP A 76 1.96 -2.21 12.27
N PHE A 77 1.78 -2.96 11.18
CA PHE A 77 2.87 -3.52 10.40
C PHE A 77 3.75 -2.45 9.77
N LEU A 78 3.14 -1.49 9.05
CA LEU A 78 3.86 -0.39 8.40
C LEU A 78 4.61 0.47 9.43
N ASN A 79 3.99 0.73 10.59
CA ASN A 79 4.61 1.43 11.72
C ASN A 79 5.79 0.62 12.29
N TYR A 80 5.64 -0.70 12.44
CA TYR A 80 6.70 -1.56 12.96
C TYR A 80 7.94 -1.58 12.07
N ILE A 81 7.76 -1.63 10.75
CA ILE A 81 8.89 -1.56 9.80
C ILE A 81 9.32 -0.13 9.49
N ASN A 82 8.63 0.87 10.05
CA ASN A 82 8.83 2.30 9.79
C ASN A 82 8.92 2.61 8.29
N ALA A 83 7.94 2.14 7.52
CA ALA A 83 7.92 2.30 6.08
C ALA A 83 6.55 2.75 5.56
N ALA A 84 6.57 3.55 4.50
CA ALA A 84 5.37 3.94 3.77
C ALA A 84 4.84 2.75 2.93
N PRO A 85 3.52 2.69 2.64
CA PRO A 85 2.93 1.64 1.81
C PRO A 85 3.62 1.39 0.46
N CYS A 86 4.13 2.44 -0.20
CA CYS A 86 4.86 2.34 -1.48
C CYS A 86 6.25 1.73 -1.36
N GLN A 87 6.88 1.80 -0.19
CA GLN A 87 8.21 1.23 0.05
C GLN A 87 8.16 -0.29 0.19
N LEU A 88 6.97 -0.84 0.46
CA LEU A 88 6.77 -2.27 0.54
C LEU A 88 6.53 -2.84 -0.86
N TYR A 89 7.36 -3.79 -1.28
CA TYR A 89 7.18 -4.46 -2.57
C TYR A 89 5.80 -5.12 -2.67
N PRO A 90 5.18 -5.17 -3.86
CA PRO A 90 3.91 -5.85 -4.08
C PRO A 90 3.86 -7.28 -3.53
N ASN A 91 4.95 -8.04 -3.65
CA ASN A 91 5.04 -9.39 -3.10
C ASN A 91 4.90 -9.41 -1.57
N ASN A 92 5.49 -8.44 -0.88
CA ASN A 92 5.39 -8.33 0.58
C ASN A 92 3.96 -7.98 1.02
N TRP A 93 3.28 -7.10 0.28
CA TRP A 93 1.84 -6.87 0.47
C TRP A 93 1.02 -8.15 0.24
N GLY A 94 1.41 -8.99 -0.73
CA GLY A 94 0.79 -10.29 -0.95
C GLY A 94 0.88 -11.22 0.25
N PHE A 95 2.03 -11.26 0.94
CA PHE A 95 2.18 -12.03 2.17
C PHE A 95 1.26 -11.54 3.31
N LEU A 96 1.10 -10.21 3.46
CA LEU A 96 0.19 -9.64 4.45
C LEU A 96 -1.26 -10.06 4.19
N ARG A 97 -1.73 -9.95 2.94
CA ARG A 97 -3.08 -10.41 2.56
C ARG A 97 -3.25 -11.91 2.74
N ALA A 98 -2.29 -12.72 2.32
CA ALA A 98 -2.35 -14.16 2.48
C ALA A 98 -2.47 -14.56 3.96
N PHE A 99 -1.73 -13.89 4.84
CA PHE A 99 -1.83 -14.09 6.28
C PHE A 99 -3.21 -13.69 6.84
N GLN A 100 -3.75 -12.52 6.46
CA GLN A 100 -5.09 -12.10 6.87
C GLN A 100 -6.19 -13.09 6.44
N VAL A 101 -6.10 -13.61 5.21
CA VAL A 101 -7.02 -14.65 4.71
C VAL A 101 -6.86 -15.93 5.53
N LEU A 102 -5.62 -16.38 5.77
CA LEU A 102 -5.35 -17.58 6.56
C LEU A 102 -5.91 -17.46 7.99
N CYS A 103 -5.68 -16.35 8.67
CA CYS A 103 -6.25 -16.08 9.99
C CYS A 103 -7.78 -16.11 9.98
N THR A 104 -8.40 -15.53 8.94
CA THR A 104 -9.87 -15.55 8.78
C THR A 104 -10.40 -16.98 8.65
N VAL A 105 -9.73 -17.82 7.84
CA VAL A 105 -10.10 -19.24 7.65
C VAL A 105 -9.90 -20.05 8.94
N LEU A 106 -8.85 -19.76 9.70
CA LEU A 106 -8.54 -20.44 10.95
C LEU A 106 -9.32 -19.90 12.17
N GLY A 107 -10.07 -18.81 12.02
CA GLY A 107 -10.75 -18.13 13.14
C GLY A 107 -9.79 -17.50 14.16
N ILE A 108 -8.58 -17.15 13.73
CA ILE A 108 -7.54 -16.51 14.56
C ILE A 108 -7.59 -15.00 14.34
N GLU A 109 -7.44 -14.25 15.41
CA GLU A 109 -7.30 -12.79 15.33
C GLU A 109 -6.01 -12.40 14.60
N VAL A 110 -6.14 -11.60 13.55
CA VAL A 110 -5.00 -11.04 12.82
C VAL A 110 -4.28 -10.04 13.73
N SER A 111 -3.01 -10.29 14.05
CA SER A 111 -2.19 -9.35 14.80
C SER A 111 -0.74 -9.36 14.35
N LEU A 112 -0.05 -8.24 14.57
CA LEU A 112 1.38 -8.10 14.27
C LEU A 112 2.21 -9.16 15.00
N ARG A 113 1.87 -9.47 16.25
CA ARG A 113 2.58 -10.48 17.05
C ARG A 113 2.53 -11.86 16.42
N VAL A 114 1.35 -12.29 15.96
CA VAL A 114 1.17 -13.60 15.32
C VAL A 114 1.87 -13.60 13.96
N PHE A 115 1.79 -12.50 13.21
CA PHE A 115 2.52 -12.38 11.94
C PHE A 115 4.03 -12.53 12.12
N LEU A 116 4.63 -11.83 13.09
CA LEU A 116 6.07 -11.90 13.38
C LEU A 116 6.51 -13.25 13.94
N HIS A 117 5.58 -14.04 14.49
CA HIS A 117 5.86 -15.42 14.87
C HIS A 117 5.94 -16.34 13.65
N SER A 118 5.10 -16.11 12.63
CA SER A 118 5.01 -16.95 11.43
C SER A 118 5.99 -16.54 10.32
N TYR A 119 6.33 -15.26 10.20
CA TYR A 119 7.13 -14.70 9.12
C TYR A 119 8.39 -14.01 9.62
N GLN A 120 9.50 -14.25 8.92
CA GLN A 120 10.73 -13.51 9.14
C GLN A 120 10.76 -12.28 8.26
N LEU A 121 10.95 -11.11 8.88
CA LEU A 121 11.17 -9.87 8.16
C LEU A 121 12.65 -9.69 7.85
N LYS A 122 12.98 -9.61 6.56
CA LYS A 122 14.29 -9.17 6.09
C LYS A 122 14.18 -7.71 5.69
N ILE A 123 14.51 -6.82 6.61
CA ILE A 123 14.61 -5.40 6.32
C ILE A 123 15.92 -5.21 5.55
N GLY A 124 15.81 -4.98 4.25
CA GLY A 124 16.96 -4.62 3.43
C GLY A 124 17.55 -3.30 3.94
N VAL A 125 18.88 -3.16 3.88
CA VAL A 125 19.50 -1.84 4.06
C VAL A 125 18.97 -0.95 2.94
N PRO A 126 18.27 0.16 3.25
CA PRO A 126 17.68 0.97 2.20
C PRO A 126 18.81 1.56 1.35
N PRO A 127 18.75 1.45 0.01
CA PRO A 127 19.81 1.96 -0.88
C PRO A 127 19.94 3.49 -0.84
N TYR A 128 18.92 4.17 -0.30
CA TYR A 128 18.90 5.60 -0.03
C TYR A 128 18.33 5.79 1.38
N GLY A 129 19.04 6.60 2.18
CA GLY A 129 18.87 6.70 3.63
C GLY A 129 17.44 6.78 4.14
N TYR A 130 17.27 6.30 5.37
CA TYR A 130 16.07 6.42 6.18
C TYR A 130 15.36 7.76 5.96
N CYS A 131 14.15 7.71 5.39
CA CYS A 131 13.23 8.84 5.46
C CYS A 131 12.67 8.84 6.89
N ARG A 132 13.14 9.80 7.68
CA ARG A 132 12.58 10.14 8.98
C ARG A 132 11.51 11.21 8.79
#